data_AF-A0A7V4JN27-F1
#
_entry.id   AF-A0A7V4JN27-F1
#
_cell.length_a   1.000
_cell.length_b   1.000
_cell.length_c   1.000
_cell.angle_alpha   90.00
_cell.angle_beta   90.00
_cell.angle_gamma   90.00
#
_symmetry.space_group_name_H-M   'P 1'
#
loop_
_entity.id
_entity.type
_entity.pdbx_description
1 polymer ?
#
loop_
_entity_poly.entity_id
_entity_poly.type
_entity_poly.pdbx_seq_one_letter_code
_entity_poly.pdbx_strand_id
1 'polypeptide(L)'
;MSSPVNGVEYLVGCDTCALPVRATISDNDELNACKIEAHSAAGHGSHVSLMKALTASWLYDTIIDAKGNKKIELSLSISLKEVQDTGEFHFLIYATDKSGNESLAERDIFFRLSAQ
;
A
#
# COMPACT_ATOMS: atom_id res chain seq x y z
N MET A 1 11.28 -10.06 -7.22
CA MET A 1 11.49 -9.29 -5.98
C MET A 1 10.16 -8.67 -5.58
N SER A 2 9.83 -8.64 -4.29
CA SER A 2 8.63 -7.97 -3.78
C SER A 2 8.87 -6.48 -3.59
N SER A 3 7.88 -5.65 -3.88
CA SER A 3 7.93 -4.19 -3.74
C SER A 3 6.57 -3.67 -3.26
N PRO A 4 6.52 -2.67 -2.37
CA PRO A 4 7.65 -1.95 -1.79
C PRO A 4 8.49 -2.79 -0.82
N VAL A 5 9.76 -2.41 -0.69
CA VAL A 5 10.69 -2.97 0.30
C VAL A 5 10.60 -2.15 1.59
N ASN A 6 10.59 -2.84 2.73
CA ASN A 6 10.50 -2.21 4.05
C ASN A 6 11.69 -1.26 4.29
N GLY A 7 11.42 -0.07 4.81
CA GLY A 7 12.44 0.92 5.14
C GLY A 7 12.98 1.71 3.94
N VAL A 8 12.40 1.57 2.75
CA VAL A 8 12.88 2.26 1.54
C VAL A 8 12.23 3.62 1.36
N GLU A 9 13.05 4.58 0.93
CA GLU A 9 12.61 5.93 0.59
C GLU A 9 12.20 6.05 -0.90
N TYR A 10 11.12 6.77 -1.16
CA TYR A 10 10.63 7.10 -2.49
C TYR A 10 10.53 8.62 -2.66
N LEU A 11 10.89 9.09 -3.86
CA LEU A 11 10.68 10.47 -4.25
C LEU A 11 9.20 10.72 -4.53
N VAL A 12 8.71 11.89 -4.14
CA VAL A 12 7.35 12.35 -4.39
C VAL A 12 7.31 13.75 -5.01
N GLY A 13 6.15 14.14 -5.54
CA GLY A 13 5.93 15.49 -6.06
C GLY A 13 6.47 15.73 -7.47
N CYS A 14 6.83 14.68 -8.22
CA CYS A 14 7.36 14.79 -9.59
C CYS A 14 6.63 13.88 -10.59
N ASP A 15 6.65 14.24 -11.87
CA ASP A 15 5.93 13.50 -12.94
C ASP A 15 6.42 12.05 -13.11
N THR A 16 7.65 11.75 -12.71
CA THR A 16 8.26 10.41 -12.82
C THR A 16 8.27 9.66 -11.48
N CYS A 17 7.78 10.28 -10.41
CA CYS A 17 7.76 9.72 -9.07
C CYS A 17 6.67 8.64 -8.97
N ALA A 18 7.07 7.40 -8.69
CA ALA A 18 6.14 6.28 -8.58
C ALA A 18 6.56 5.26 -7.51
N LEU A 19 5.57 4.64 -6.89
CA LEU A 19 5.74 3.49 -6.00
C LEU A 19 5.48 2.20 -6.78
N PRO A 20 6.51 1.41 -7.11
CA PRO A 20 6.32 0.11 -7.73
C PRO A 20 5.73 -0.88 -6.73
N VAL A 21 4.66 -1.56 -7.13
CA VAL A 21 4.09 -2.67 -6.36
C VAL A 21 4.30 -3.96 -7.13
N ARG A 22 4.98 -4.90 -6.49
CA ARG A 22 5.29 -6.23 -7.02
C ARG A 22 5.06 -7.24 -5.91
N ALA A 23 4.10 -8.13 -6.09
CA ALA A 23 3.83 -9.17 -5.10
C ALA A 23 3.21 -10.41 -5.77
N THR A 24 3.37 -11.54 -5.11
CA THR A 24 2.63 -12.76 -5.42
C THR A 24 1.78 -13.09 -4.22
N ILE A 25 0.48 -13.21 -4.43
CA ILE A 25 -0.47 -13.57 -3.39
C ILE A 25 -1.07 -14.91 -3.78
N SER A 26 -1.15 -15.82 -2.83
CA SER A 26 -1.67 -17.16 -3.09
C SER A 26 -2.41 -17.70 -1.88
N ASP A 27 -3.43 -18.51 -2.16
CA ASP A 27 -4.15 -19.32 -1.19
C ASP A 27 -4.14 -20.79 -1.65
N ASN A 28 -4.34 -21.72 -0.71
CA ASN A 28 -4.41 -23.15 -1.03
C ASN A 28 -5.75 -23.52 -1.71
N ASP A 29 -6.82 -22.79 -1.41
CA ASP A 29 -8.12 -22.95 -2.04
C ASP A 29 -8.40 -21.86 -3.08
N GLU A 30 -9.01 -20.74 -2.70
CA GLU A 30 -9.37 -19.64 -3.61
C GLU A 30 -9.31 -18.29 -2.88
N LEU A 31 -8.80 -17.28 -3.58
CA LEU A 31 -8.88 -15.89 -3.17
C LEU A 31 -10.26 -15.30 -3.53
N ASN A 32 -10.63 -14.26 -2.81
CA ASN A 32 -11.80 -13.42 -3.11
C ASN A 32 -11.36 -12.01 -3.56
N ALA A 33 -10.49 -11.36 -2.79
CA ALA A 33 -10.07 -9.99 -3.07
C ALA A 33 -8.65 -9.75 -2.57
N CYS A 34 -8.00 -8.75 -3.16
CA CYS A 34 -6.77 -8.16 -2.66
C CYS A 34 -6.97 -6.65 -2.50
N LYS A 35 -6.87 -6.12 -1.30
CA LYS A 35 -6.93 -4.67 -1.03
C LYS A 35 -5.52 -4.13 -0.78
N ILE A 36 -5.21 -2.98 -1.35
CA ILE A 36 -3.95 -2.27 -1.12
C ILE A 36 -4.29 -0.92 -0.51
N GLU A 37 -3.67 -0.62 0.62
CA GLU A 37 -3.79 0.68 1.28
C GLU A 37 -2.42 1.30 1.50
N ALA A 38 -2.32 2.63 1.38
CA ALA A 38 -1.15 3.36 1.83
C ALA A 38 -1.54 4.69 2.49
N HIS A 39 -1.07 4.92 3.72
CA HIS A 39 -1.41 6.11 4.51
C HIS A 39 -0.25 6.50 5.43
N SER A 40 -0.22 7.76 5.90
CA SER A 40 0.87 8.22 6.77
C SER A 40 0.88 7.48 8.12
N ALA A 41 2.07 7.12 8.59
CA ALA A 41 2.27 6.54 9.92
C ALA A 41 2.18 7.59 11.06
N ALA A 42 2.05 8.88 10.73
CA ALA A 42 1.92 9.96 11.71
C ALA A 42 0.71 9.73 12.62
N GLY A 43 0.97 9.46 13.90
CA GLY A 43 -0.07 9.23 14.92
C GLY A 43 -0.09 7.85 15.57
N HIS A 44 0.86 6.95 15.24
CA HIS A 44 0.92 5.55 15.71
C HIS A 44 1.12 5.30 17.23
N GLY A 45 0.96 6.32 18.09
CA GLY A 45 0.97 6.16 19.56
C GLY A 45 -0.35 5.61 20.14
N SER A 46 -1.36 5.36 19.32
CA SER A 46 -2.61 4.67 19.70
C SER A 46 -3.30 4.23 18.41
N HIS A 47 -4.18 3.23 18.45
CA HIS A 47 -5.13 2.94 17.36
C HIS A 47 -6.04 4.15 17.14
N VAL A 48 -5.52 5.22 16.55
CA VAL A 48 -6.29 6.43 16.36
C VAL A 48 -7.14 6.20 15.13
N SER A 49 -8.44 6.34 15.34
CA SER A 49 -9.49 6.31 14.33
C SER A 49 -9.04 7.00 13.04
N LEU A 50 -9.47 6.46 11.88
CA LEU A 50 -9.25 7.02 10.54
C LEU A 50 -9.27 8.56 10.49
N MET A 51 -10.11 9.18 11.33
CA MET A 51 -10.21 10.64 11.56
C MET A 51 -8.89 11.38 11.83
N LYS A 52 -7.83 10.72 12.33
CA LYS A 52 -6.52 11.36 12.58
C LYS A 52 -5.48 11.05 11.50
N ALA A 53 -5.58 9.91 10.82
CA ALA A 53 -4.85 9.67 9.57
C ALA A 53 -5.28 10.66 8.47
N LEU A 54 -6.49 11.22 8.55
CA LEU A 54 -6.98 12.32 7.70
C LEU A 54 -6.21 13.65 7.86
N THR A 55 -5.22 13.76 8.75
CA THR A 55 -4.31 14.92 8.73
C THR A 55 -3.20 14.78 7.69
N ALA A 56 -2.92 13.56 7.22
CA ALA A 56 -2.15 13.35 6.00
C ALA A 56 -3.10 13.49 4.81
N SER A 57 -2.71 14.33 3.84
CA SER A 57 -3.51 14.63 2.66
C SER A 57 -3.56 13.48 1.66
N TRP A 58 -2.56 12.58 1.68
CA TRP A 58 -2.47 11.47 0.76
C TRP A 58 -2.88 10.11 1.36
N LEU A 59 -3.88 9.49 0.72
CA LEU A 59 -4.35 8.13 0.96
C LEU A 59 -4.41 7.39 -0.39
N TYR A 60 -3.86 6.19 -0.43
CA TYR A 60 -4.11 5.24 -1.50
C TYR A 60 -4.98 4.10 -0.97
N ASP A 61 -6.06 3.78 -1.68
CA ASP A 61 -6.95 2.65 -1.38
C ASP A 61 -7.44 2.09 -2.71
N THR A 62 -7.17 0.81 -2.95
CA THR A 62 -7.68 0.10 -4.12
C THR A 62 -7.99 -1.35 -3.79
N ILE A 63 -9.01 -1.89 -4.46
CA ILE A 63 -9.39 -3.29 -4.39
C ILE A 63 -9.21 -3.93 -5.75
N ILE A 64 -8.53 -5.06 -5.75
CA ILE A 64 -8.27 -5.91 -6.92
C ILE A 64 -9.12 -7.16 -6.75
N ASP A 65 -9.98 -7.42 -7.73
CA ASP A 65 -10.75 -8.66 -7.79
C ASP A 65 -9.80 -9.85 -7.98
N ALA A 66 -9.87 -10.79 -7.05
CA ALA A 66 -9.07 -12.02 -7.07
C ALA A 66 -9.97 -13.26 -7.12
N LYS A 67 -11.28 -13.09 -7.25
CA LYS A 67 -12.28 -14.14 -7.06
C LYS A 67 -12.02 -15.36 -7.95
N GLY A 68 -11.98 -16.52 -7.33
CA GLY A 68 -11.79 -17.81 -8.01
C GLY A 68 -10.34 -18.08 -8.45
N ASN A 69 -9.40 -17.21 -8.13
CA ASN A 69 -7.98 -17.44 -8.39
C ASN A 69 -7.29 -18.00 -7.14
N LYS A 70 -6.46 -19.03 -7.32
CA LYS A 70 -5.58 -19.53 -6.24
C LYS A 70 -4.34 -18.67 -6.06
N LYS A 71 -3.98 -17.91 -7.09
CA LYS A 71 -2.76 -17.10 -7.16
C LYS A 71 -3.01 -15.87 -8.02
N ILE A 72 -2.53 -14.72 -7.57
CA ILE A 72 -2.46 -13.48 -8.36
C ILE A 72 -1.04 -12.90 -8.30
N GLU A 73 -0.67 -12.23 -9.39
CA GLU A 73 0.60 -11.51 -9.49
C GLU A 73 0.30 -10.01 -9.62
N LEU A 74 0.72 -9.24 -8.62
CA LEU A 74 0.57 -7.80 -8.63
C LEU A 74 1.74 -7.16 -9.37
N SER A 75 1.40 -6.31 -10.34
CA SER A 75 2.35 -5.52 -11.12
C SER A 75 1.79 -4.12 -11.35
N LEU A 76 1.83 -3.28 -10.31
CA LEU A 76 1.29 -1.92 -10.34
C LEU A 76 2.40 -0.87 -10.24
N SER A 77 2.07 0.36 -10.62
CA SER A 77 2.92 1.53 -10.45
C SER A 77 2.02 2.68 -9.99
N ILE A 78 2.07 3.00 -8.70
CA ILE A 78 1.23 4.05 -8.11
C ILE A 78 1.93 5.39 -8.36
N SER A 79 1.25 6.34 -9.00
CA SER A 79 1.79 7.69 -9.20
C SER A 79 1.91 8.42 -7.86
N LEU A 80 3.07 9.01 -7.60
CA LEU A 80 3.36 9.83 -6.42
C LEU A 80 3.47 11.33 -6.77
N LYS A 81 2.99 11.72 -7.96
CA LYS A 81 3.06 13.09 -8.47
C LYS A 81 2.32 14.08 -7.56
N GLU A 82 1.12 13.72 -7.12
CA GLU A 82 0.24 14.60 -6.33
C GLU A 82 0.50 14.46 -4.81
N VAL A 83 1.46 13.63 -4.40
CA VAL A 83 1.82 13.45 -2.99
C VAL A 83 2.66 14.63 -2.55
N GLN A 84 2.15 15.40 -1.59
CA GLN A 84 2.84 16.54 -0.99
C GLN A 84 3.38 16.23 0.41
N ASP A 85 2.88 15.16 1.03
CA ASP A 85 3.29 14.72 2.36
C ASP A 85 4.64 13.98 2.31
N THR A 86 5.43 14.13 3.36
CA THR A 86 6.73 13.45 3.54
C THR A 86 6.78 12.76 4.88
N GLY A 87 7.75 11.86 5.06
CA GLY A 87 7.93 11.06 6.27
C GLY A 87 7.49 9.63 6.08
N GLU A 88 7.13 8.97 7.17
CA GLU A 88 6.80 7.54 7.20
C GLU A 88 5.35 7.27 6.78
N PHE A 89 5.18 6.24 5.98
CA PHE A 89 3.92 5.75 5.44
C PHE A 89 3.82 4.24 5.60
N HIS A 90 2.64 3.78 6.00
CA HIS A 90 2.28 2.37 6.04
C HIS A 90 1.75 1.95 4.70
N PHE A 91 2.34 0.91 4.13
CA PHE A 91 1.87 0.26 2.91
C PHE A 91 1.38 -1.15 3.25
N LEU A 92 0.09 -1.40 3.03
CA LEU A 92 -0.61 -2.60 3.47
C LEU A 92 -1.20 -3.32 2.27
N ILE A 93 -0.97 -4.62 2.20
CA ILE A 93 -1.67 -5.52 1.27
C ILE A 93 -2.48 -6.50 2.10
N TYR A 94 -3.79 -6.46 1.93
CA TYR A 94 -4.74 -7.40 2.50
C TYR A 94 -5.11 -8.42 1.45
N ALA A 95 -4.98 -9.70 1.77
CA ALA A 95 -5.47 -10.81 0.96
C ALA A 95 -6.66 -11.44 1.68
N THR A 96 -7.82 -11.46 1.01
CA THR A 96 -9.04 -12.08 1.53
C THR A 96 -9.29 -13.38 0.79
N ASP A 97 -9.41 -14.48 1.52
CA ASP A 97 -9.80 -15.77 0.94
C ASP A 97 -11.30 -15.82 0.60
N LYS A 98 -11.74 -16.88 -0.08
CA LYS A 98 -13.15 -17.11 -0.41
C LYS A 98 -14.08 -17.19 0.80
N SER A 99 -13.57 -17.62 1.95
CA SER A 99 -14.31 -17.73 3.20
C SER A 99 -14.41 -16.40 3.96
N GLY A 100 -13.72 -15.36 3.50
CA GLY A 100 -13.68 -14.04 4.12
C GLY A 100 -12.60 -13.88 5.19
N ASN A 101 -11.68 -14.84 5.34
CA ASN A 101 -10.52 -14.65 6.22
C ASN A 101 -9.52 -13.72 5.55
N GLU A 102 -8.90 -12.84 6.35
CA GLU A 102 -7.97 -11.84 5.86
C GLU A 102 -6.57 -12.09 6.43
N SER A 103 -5.56 -11.93 5.57
CA SER A 103 -4.16 -11.85 5.96
C SER A 103 -3.56 -10.52 5.49
N LEU A 104 -2.62 -10.00 6.26
CA LEU A 104 -1.99 -8.70 6.02
C LEU A 104 -0.48 -8.87 5.80
N ALA A 105 0.03 -8.19 4.78
CA ALA A 105 1.44 -7.88 4.63
C ALA A 105 1.65 -6.36 4.70
N GLU A 106 2.47 -5.92 5.65
CA GLU A 106 2.73 -4.50 5.92
C GLU A 106 4.19 -4.14 5.62
N ARG A 107 4.41 -2.92 5.09
CA ARG A 107 5.71 -2.34 4.83
C ARG A 107 5.70 -0.87 5.22
N ASP A 108 6.66 -0.48 6.04
CA ASP A 108 6.96 0.92 6.31
C ASP A 108 7.80 1.45 5.15
N ILE A 109 7.35 2.55 4.55
CA ILE A 109 8.06 3.25 3.47
C ILE A 109 8.17 4.73 3.81
N PHE A 110 9.11 5.42 3.18
CA PHE A 110 9.37 6.82 3.47
C PHE A 110 9.21 7.67 2.22
N PHE A 111 8.49 8.78 2.32
CA PHE A 111 8.36 9.75 1.24
C PHE A 111 9.22 10.97 1.50
N ARG A 112 9.96 11.40 0.47
CA ARG A 112 10.73 12.64 0.47
C ARG A 112 10.47 13.42 -0.80
N LEU A 113 10.35 14.74 -0.69
CA LEU A 113 10.16 15.59 -1.87
C LEU A 113 11.31 15.41 -2.85
N SER A 114 10.98 15.33 -4.13
CA SER A 114 11.96 15.56 -5.19
C SER A 114 12.52 16.98 -5.04
N ALA A 115 13.85 17.12 -5.18
CA ALA A 115 14.44 18.45 -5.27
C ALA A 115 13.89 19.10 -6.54
N GLN A 116 13.26 20.27 -6.39
CA GLN A 116 12.80 21.08 -7.52
C GLN A 116 13.98 21.53 -8.39
#